data_AF-A0AAW1B2V4-F1
#
_entry.id   AF-A0AAW1B2V4-F1
#
_cell.length_a   1.000
_cell.length_b   1.000
_cell.length_c   1.000
_cell.angle_alpha   90.00
_cell.angle_beta   90.00
_cell.angle_gamma   90.00
#
_symmetry.space_group_name_H-M   'P 1'
#
loop_
_entity.id
_entity.type
_entity.pdbx_description
1 polymer ?
#
loop_
_entity_poly.entity_id
_entity_poly.type
_entity_poly.pdbx_seq_one_letter_code
_entity_poly.pdbx_strand_id
1 'polypeptide(L)'
;MSQRQVLQVFEQYQRARTQFVQTVAELATRPQNIETLQNAGVMALLRPLLLDVVPNIQQTAALALGRLANYNDDLAEAVVKGDILPQLVYSLAEQNRFYKKAAAFVLRAVGKHSPQLAQAIVDCGALDTLVICLEDFDPGVKEAASWALGYIARHNSELSQAVVDAGAIPLLVLCIQEPEIALRRIAASALSDVSKHSPELAQTVVDAGAIAHLAQMILNPDAKLKRQVLSALSQIAKHSVDLAEMVVEAEIFPVVLTCLKDSDEYVKKNAATLIREIARHTPELSQLIVNAGGVAAIIDCIGSCKGNVRLPGIMMLGYVAAHSENLAMAVIISKGVPQLAVCLSEEPEDHIKAAAAWSLGQIGRHTPEHARAVAIASVLPVLLSLYMATESSEDLQVKAKKALKNILQKCTHLPALEPLLHDAPPNILKHIVGQFSKVLPHDSKARRLFVTSGGLKKVQEIKADAGSLLQEYINTINNCYPEEIVRYYSPGYSEALLERVENYHPVL
;
A
#
# COMPACT_ATOMS: atom_id res chain seq x y z
N MET A 1 -59.62 -41.78 -4.54
CA MET A 1 -58.20 -41.81 -4.15
C MET A 1 -58.11 -42.02 -2.66
N SER A 2 -57.24 -42.91 -2.17
CA SER A 2 -57.04 -43.07 -0.72
C SER A 2 -56.31 -41.84 -0.17
N GLN A 3 -56.57 -41.46 1.09
CA GLN A 3 -55.86 -40.36 1.78
C GLN A 3 -54.34 -40.46 1.63
N ARG A 4 -53.81 -41.69 1.60
CA ARG A 4 -52.40 -42.00 1.35
C ARG A 4 -51.91 -41.58 -0.03
N GLN A 5 -52.71 -41.76 -1.08
CA GLN A 5 -52.34 -41.34 -2.45
C GLN A 5 -52.26 -39.81 -2.56
N VAL A 6 -53.16 -39.08 -1.89
CA VAL A 6 -53.12 -37.61 -1.86
C VAL A 6 -51.84 -37.13 -1.18
N LEU A 7 -51.55 -37.61 0.03
CA LEU A 7 -50.33 -37.22 0.78
C LEU A 7 -49.04 -37.55 0.01
N GLN A 8 -48.99 -38.68 -0.70
CA GLN A 8 -47.83 -39.08 -1.49
C GLN A 8 -47.47 -38.08 -2.59
N VAL A 9 -48.47 -37.43 -3.23
CA VAL A 9 -48.22 -36.40 -4.26
C VAL A 9 -47.54 -35.17 -3.65
N PHE A 10 -48.00 -34.70 -2.48
CA PHE A 10 -47.39 -33.56 -1.79
C PHE A 10 -45.98 -33.87 -1.31
N GLU A 11 -45.75 -35.06 -0.74
CA GLU A 11 -44.43 -35.51 -0.32
C GLU A 11 -43.45 -35.59 -1.49
N GLN A 12 -43.88 -36.12 -2.64
CA GLN A 12 -43.05 -36.20 -3.83
C GLN A 12 -42.68 -34.79 -4.33
N TYR A 13 -43.63 -33.86 -4.36
CA TYR A 13 -43.36 -32.48 -4.78
C TYR A 13 -42.39 -31.79 -3.82
N GLN A 14 -42.57 -31.95 -2.50
CA GLN A 14 -41.65 -31.40 -1.50
C GLN A 14 -40.23 -31.98 -1.63
N ARG A 15 -40.10 -33.29 -1.85
CA ARG A 15 -38.80 -33.94 -2.08
C ARG A 15 -38.13 -33.40 -3.34
N ALA A 16 -38.87 -33.25 -4.43
CA ALA A 16 -38.35 -32.71 -5.68
C ALA A 16 -37.82 -31.27 -5.51
N ARG A 17 -38.57 -30.40 -4.83
CA ARG A 17 -38.13 -29.03 -4.53
C ARG A 17 -36.89 -29.01 -3.64
N THR A 18 -36.85 -29.85 -2.61
CA THR A 18 -35.69 -29.98 -1.71
C THR A 18 -34.45 -30.44 -2.47
N GLN A 19 -34.57 -31.49 -3.29
CA GLN A 19 -33.48 -32.00 -4.10
C GLN A 19 -33.00 -30.93 -5.09
N PHE A 20 -33.93 -30.23 -5.75
CA PHE A 20 -33.60 -29.17 -6.69
C PHE A 20 -32.74 -28.08 -6.03
N VAL A 21 -33.19 -27.47 -4.92
CA VAL A 21 -32.42 -26.39 -4.28
C VAL A 21 -31.07 -26.86 -3.76
N GLN A 22 -30.97 -28.09 -3.25
CA GLN A 22 -29.71 -28.66 -2.77
C GLN A 22 -28.72 -28.87 -3.92
N THR A 23 -29.17 -29.49 -5.01
CA THR A 23 -28.33 -29.73 -6.18
C THR A 23 -27.89 -28.42 -6.82
N VAL A 24 -28.80 -27.45 -6.98
CA VAL A 24 -28.45 -26.13 -7.52
C VAL A 24 -27.47 -25.41 -6.62
N ALA A 25 -27.69 -25.39 -5.30
CA ALA A 25 -26.76 -24.76 -4.36
C ALA A 25 -25.37 -25.39 -4.47
N GLU A 26 -25.29 -26.72 -4.53
CA GLU A 26 -24.01 -27.44 -4.65
C GLU A 26 -23.31 -27.14 -5.97
N LEU A 27 -24.04 -27.15 -7.09
CA LEU A 27 -23.47 -26.80 -8.40
C LEU A 27 -22.98 -25.36 -8.44
N ALA A 28 -23.68 -24.44 -7.78
CA ALA A 28 -23.31 -23.01 -7.69
C ALA A 28 -22.07 -22.75 -6.83
N THR A 29 -21.51 -23.76 -6.14
CA THR A 29 -20.21 -23.60 -5.45
C THR A 29 -19.04 -23.43 -6.42
N ARG A 30 -19.20 -23.87 -7.68
CA ARG A 30 -18.14 -23.85 -8.70
C ARG A 30 -18.39 -22.71 -9.70
N PRO A 31 -17.46 -21.77 -9.88
CA PRO A 31 -17.61 -20.65 -10.81
C PRO A 31 -17.93 -21.07 -12.25
N GLN A 32 -17.34 -22.17 -12.70
CA GLN A 32 -17.52 -22.72 -14.05
C GLN A 32 -18.96 -23.18 -14.36
N ASN A 33 -19.79 -23.42 -13.33
CA ASN A 33 -21.17 -23.86 -13.51
C ASN A 33 -22.15 -22.69 -13.60
N ILE A 34 -21.72 -21.47 -13.24
CA ILE A 34 -22.63 -20.33 -13.01
C ILE A 34 -23.31 -19.90 -14.31
N GLU A 35 -22.55 -19.83 -15.41
CA GLU A 35 -23.09 -19.50 -16.74
C GLU A 35 -24.12 -20.54 -17.21
N THR A 36 -23.82 -21.83 -17.05
CA THR A 36 -24.74 -22.91 -17.39
C THR A 36 -26.03 -22.85 -16.58
N LEU A 37 -25.93 -22.57 -15.28
CA LEU A 37 -27.09 -22.43 -14.40
C LEU A 37 -27.92 -21.19 -14.77
N GLN A 38 -27.26 -20.08 -15.10
CA GLN A 38 -27.93 -18.86 -15.59
C GLN A 38 -28.70 -19.12 -16.89
N ASN A 39 -28.06 -19.77 -17.88
CA ASN A 39 -28.67 -20.14 -19.15
C ASN A 39 -29.84 -21.11 -18.99
N ALA A 40 -29.83 -21.94 -17.95
CA ALA A 40 -30.94 -22.82 -17.58
C ALA A 40 -32.12 -22.09 -16.89
N GLY A 41 -32.04 -20.77 -16.69
CA GLY A 41 -33.12 -19.97 -16.09
C GLY A 41 -33.25 -20.16 -14.57
N VAL A 42 -32.17 -20.56 -13.89
CA VAL A 42 -32.18 -20.93 -12.46
C VAL A 42 -32.78 -19.86 -11.54
N MET A 43 -32.59 -18.57 -11.85
CA MET A 43 -33.07 -17.45 -11.05
C MET A 43 -34.60 -17.43 -10.94
N ALA A 44 -35.30 -17.66 -12.06
CA ALA A 44 -36.75 -17.70 -12.11
C ALA A 44 -37.32 -18.90 -11.32
N LEU A 45 -36.56 -20.00 -11.23
CA LEU A 45 -36.95 -21.20 -10.49
C LEU A 45 -36.66 -21.09 -8.99
N LEU A 46 -35.61 -20.37 -8.59
CA LEU A 46 -35.25 -20.17 -7.19
C LEU A 46 -36.12 -19.11 -6.50
N ARG A 47 -36.53 -18.05 -7.21
CA ARG A 47 -37.30 -16.94 -6.62
C ARG A 47 -38.58 -17.40 -5.90
N PRO A 48 -39.47 -18.23 -6.48
CA PRO A 48 -40.66 -18.71 -5.77
C PRO A 48 -40.34 -19.55 -4.53
N LEU A 49 -39.19 -20.24 -4.53
CA LEU A 49 -38.77 -21.12 -3.43
C LEU A 49 -38.26 -20.33 -2.21
N LEU A 50 -38.03 -19.03 -2.34
CA LEU A 50 -37.78 -18.13 -1.21
C LEU A 50 -39.01 -17.90 -0.33
N LEU A 51 -40.20 -18.22 -0.82
CA LEU A 51 -41.46 -18.13 -0.08
C LEU A 51 -42.03 -19.54 0.20
N ASP A 52 -41.19 -20.59 0.09
CA ASP A 52 -41.62 -21.95 0.37
C ASP A 52 -41.99 -22.13 1.85
N VAL A 53 -43.06 -22.88 2.10
CA VAL A 53 -43.54 -23.22 3.44
C VAL A 53 -42.55 -24.09 4.23
N VAL A 54 -41.59 -24.73 3.55
CA VAL A 54 -40.56 -25.56 4.18
C VAL A 54 -39.30 -24.72 4.42
N PRO A 55 -38.92 -24.43 5.68
CA PRO A 55 -37.78 -23.55 5.98
C PRO A 55 -36.45 -24.02 5.38
N ASN A 56 -36.25 -25.34 5.29
CA ASN A 56 -35.04 -25.90 4.68
C ASN A 56 -34.97 -25.62 3.16
N ILE A 57 -36.10 -25.60 2.46
CA ILE A 57 -36.14 -25.24 1.04
C ILE A 57 -35.84 -23.75 0.90
N GLN A 58 -36.50 -22.93 1.72
CA GLN A 58 -36.35 -21.48 1.76
C GLN A 58 -34.89 -21.04 1.95
N GLN A 59 -34.21 -21.55 2.99
CA GLN A 59 -32.82 -21.21 3.30
C GLN A 59 -31.84 -21.73 2.22
N THR A 60 -32.11 -22.89 1.63
CA THR A 60 -31.23 -23.47 0.60
C THR A 60 -31.39 -22.73 -0.72
N ALA A 61 -32.60 -22.27 -1.04
CA ALA A 61 -32.85 -21.39 -2.18
C ALA A 61 -32.10 -20.05 -2.03
N ALA A 62 -32.18 -19.42 -0.85
CA ALA A 62 -31.42 -18.20 -0.56
C ALA A 62 -29.90 -18.44 -0.67
N LEU A 63 -29.40 -19.55 -0.13
CA LEU A 63 -27.99 -19.93 -0.24
C LEU A 63 -27.55 -20.12 -1.71
N ALA A 64 -28.37 -20.78 -2.52
CA ALA A 64 -28.12 -20.95 -3.95
C ALA A 64 -28.03 -19.60 -4.67
N LEU A 65 -28.97 -18.69 -4.42
CA LEU A 65 -28.95 -17.33 -4.97
C LEU A 65 -27.70 -16.56 -4.54
N GLY A 66 -27.31 -16.64 -3.26
CA GLY A 66 -26.11 -15.98 -2.77
C GLY A 66 -24.84 -16.51 -3.44
N ARG A 67 -24.77 -17.82 -3.73
CA ARG A 67 -23.64 -18.43 -4.46
C ARG A 67 -23.57 -17.94 -5.90
N LEU A 68 -24.72 -17.92 -6.59
CA LEU A 68 -24.85 -17.40 -7.95
C LEU A 68 -24.42 -15.94 -8.03
N ALA A 69 -25.01 -15.08 -7.19
CA ALA A 69 -24.68 -13.66 -7.12
C ALA A 69 -23.22 -13.43 -6.74
N ASN A 70 -22.61 -14.24 -5.87
CA ASN A 70 -21.23 -14.01 -5.42
C ASN A 70 -20.17 -14.13 -6.54
N TYR A 71 -20.48 -14.88 -7.60
CA TYR A 71 -19.56 -15.14 -8.72
C TYR A 71 -19.87 -14.33 -9.98
N ASN A 72 -21.05 -13.74 -10.10
CA ASN A 72 -21.49 -13.05 -11.31
C ASN A 72 -22.29 -11.79 -10.94
N ASP A 73 -21.87 -10.65 -11.49
CA ASP A 73 -22.46 -9.33 -11.27
C ASP A 73 -23.83 -9.19 -11.95
N ASP A 74 -24.02 -9.70 -13.16
CA ASP A 74 -25.35 -9.75 -13.82
C ASP A 74 -26.38 -10.51 -12.98
N LEU A 75 -25.95 -11.60 -12.32
CA LEU A 75 -26.81 -12.36 -11.41
C LEU A 75 -27.10 -11.59 -10.13
N ALA A 76 -26.14 -10.82 -9.62
CA ALA A 76 -26.38 -9.91 -8.50
C ALA A 76 -27.37 -8.79 -8.89
N GLU A 77 -27.25 -8.22 -10.09
CA GLU A 77 -28.25 -7.28 -10.63
C GLU A 77 -29.62 -7.93 -10.79
N ALA A 78 -29.68 -9.19 -11.25
CA ALA A 78 -30.93 -9.93 -11.37
C ALA A 78 -31.61 -10.17 -10.01
N VAL A 79 -30.84 -10.34 -8.92
CA VAL A 79 -31.38 -10.38 -7.55
C VAL A 79 -32.06 -9.06 -7.20
N VAL A 80 -31.43 -7.92 -7.54
CA VAL A 80 -31.99 -6.59 -7.28
C VAL A 80 -33.24 -6.32 -8.14
N LYS A 81 -33.12 -6.46 -9.47
CA LYS A 81 -34.22 -6.25 -10.44
C LYS A 81 -35.40 -7.20 -10.21
N GLY A 82 -35.14 -8.35 -9.59
CA GLY A 82 -36.15 -9.35 -9.24
C GLY A 82 -36.83 -9.12 -7.89
N ASP A 83 -36.70 -7.96 -7.25
CA ASP A 83 -37.27 -7.66 -5.92
C ASP A 83 -36.97 -8.73 -4.87
N ILE A 84 -35.82 -9.40 -4.97
CA ILE A 84 -35.45 -10.47 -4.05
C ILE A 84 -34.96 -9.87 -2.72
N LEU A 85 -34.28 -8.73 -2.75
CA LEU A 85 -33.75 -8.12 -1.52
C LEU A 85 -34.85 -7.74 -0.53
N PRO A 86 -35.93 -7.02 -0.90
CA PRO A 86 -37.01 -6.70 0.02
C PRO A 86 -37.68 -7.96 0.60
N GLN A 87 -37.82 -9.02 -0.20
CA GLN A 87 -38.39 -10.29 0.25
C GLN A 87 -37.52 -10.96 1.32
N LEU A 88 -36.20 -10.94 1.12
CA LEU A 88 -35.26 -11.47 2.11
C LEU A 88 -35.29 -10.64 3.39
N VAL A 89 -35.27 -9.31 3.29
CA VAL A 89 -35.24 -8.39 4.44
C VAL A 89 -36.50 -8.48 5.29
N TYR A 90 -37.69 -8.47 4.67
CA TYR A 90 -38.98 -8.45 5.38
C TYR A 90 -39.12 -9.58 6.41
N SER A 91 -38.54 -10.75 6.13
CA SER A 91 -38.64 -11.91 7.02
C SER A 91 -37.40 -12.15 7.88
N LEU A 92 -36.29 -11.42 7.68
CA LEU A 92 -34.99 -11.86 8.18
C LEU A 92 -34.90 -11.87 9.72
N ALA A 93 -35.47 -10.87 10.41
CA ALA A 93 -35.35 -10.73 11.86
C ALA A 93 -36.01 -11.88 12.65
N GLU A 94 -37.16 -12.38 12.20
CA GLU A 94 -37.99 -13.37 12.91
C GLU A 94 -37.69 -14.83 12.53
N GLN A 95 -36.80 -15.04 11.55
CA GLN A 95 -36.51 -16.36 11.01
C GLN A 95 -35.43 -17.10 11.80
N ASN A 96 -35.30 -18.40 11.51
CA ASN A 96 -34.28 -19.23 12.15
C ASN A 96 -32.85 -18.82 11.74
N ARG A 97 -31.86 -19.22 12.55
CA ARG A 97 -30.44 -18.89 12.33
C ARG A 97 -29.89 -19.27 10.95
N PHE A 98 -30.40 -20.33 10.32
CA PHE A 98 -29.91 -20.79 9.02
C PHE A 98 -30.40 -19.89 7.90
N TYR A 99 -31.65 -19.46 7.98
CA TYR A 99 -32.20 -18.46 7.06
C TYR A 99 -31.51 -17.11 7.22
N LYS A 100 -31.30 -16.62 8.45
CA LYS A 100 -30.56 -15.38 8.72
C LYS A 100 -29.17 -15.39 8.05
N LYS A 101 -28.41 -16.49 8.22
CA LYS A 101 -27.10 -16.68 7.57
C LYS A 101 -27.20 -16.67 6.06
N ALA A 102 -28.18 -17.38 5.48
CA ALA A 102 -28.36 -17.47 4.04
C ALA A 102 -28.75 -16.10 3.44
N ALA A 103 -29.67 -15.38 4.07
CA ALA A 103 -30.12 -14.07 3.62
C ALA A 103 -28.99 -13.03 3.74
N ALA A 104 -28.28 -12.97 4.87
CA ALA A 104 -27.11 -12.10 5.02
C ALA A 104 -26.01 -12.44 4.00
N PHE A 105 -25.85 -13.72 3.63
CA PHE A 105 -24.94 -14.11 2.55
C PHE A 105 -25.37 -13.58 1.18
N VAL A 106 -26.67 -13.58 0.85
CA VAL A 106 -27.17 -12.95 -0.39
C VAL A 106 -26.86 -11.45 -0.38
N LEU A 107 -27.16 -10.75 0.71
CA LEU A 107 -26.88 -9.32 0.85
C LEU A 107 -25.39 -9.04 0.65
N ARG A 108 -24.50 -9.80 1.31
CA ARG A 108 -23.06 -9.73 1.11
C ARG A 108 -22.66 -9.98 -0.34
N ALA A 109 -23.21 -11.01 -0.96
CA ALA A 109 -22.87 -11.41 -2.32
C ALA A 109 -23.23 -10.33 -3.35
N VAL A 110 -24.39 -9.67 -3.17
CA VAL A 110 -24.83 -8.57 -4.01
C VAL A 110 -23.99 -7.31 -3.75
N GLY A 111 -23.83 -6.94 -2.48
CA GLY A 111 -23.08 -5.74 -2.07
C GLY A 111 -21.59 -5.82 -2.41
N LYS A 112 -21.06 -6.99 -2.77
CA LYS A 112 -19.67 -7.15 -3.22
C LYS A 112 -19.35 -6.35 -4.49
N HIS A 113 -20.24 -6.33 -5.47
CA HIS A 113 -19.79 -6.03 -6.84
C HIS A 113 -19.66 -4.56 -7.16
N SER A 114 -20.58 -3.73 -6.69
CA SER A 114 -20.59 -2.31 -7.04
C SER A 114 -21.25 -1.44 -5.94
N PRO A 115 -20.93 -0.14 -5.89
CA PRO A 115 -21.62 0.79 -5.01
C PRO A 115 -23.12 0.87 -5.29
N GLN A 116 -23.57 0.71 -6.54
CA GLN A 116 -25.00 0.73 -6.88
C GLN A 116 -25.76 -0.46 -6.28
N LEU A 117 -25.15 -1.65 -6.31
CA LEU A 117 -25.73 -2.85 -5.70
C LEU A 117 -25.70 -2.79 -4.17
N ALA A 118 -24.65 -2.21 -3.59
CA ALA A 118 -24.60 -1.91 -2.16
C ALA A 118 -25.68 -0.89 -1.76
N GLN A 119 -25.89 0.16 -2.56
CA GLN A 119 -26.96 1.13 -2.34
C GLN A 119 -28.35 0.48 -2.40
N ALA A 120 -28.59 -0.42 -3.35
CA ALA A 120 -29.86 -1.15 -3.42
C ALA A 120 -30.16 -2.01 -2.16
N ILE A 121 -29.11 -2.46 -1.46
CA ILE A 121 -29.25 -3.15 -0.16
C ILE A 121 -29.62 -2.17 0.95
N VAL A 122 -29.06 -0.96 0.93
CA VAL A 122 -29.43 0.11 1.87
C VAL A 122 -30.88 0.54 1.63
N ASP A 123 -31.25 0.78 0.37
CA ASP A 123 -32.58 1.28 -0.03
C ASP A 123 -33.72 0.29 0.31
N CYS A 124 -33.42 -1.00 0.43
CA CYS A 124 -34.40 -2.01 0.83
C CYS A 124 -34.53 -2.20 2.35
N GLY A 125 -33.86 -1.37 3.17
CA GLY A 125 -33.95 -1.40 4.63
C GLY A 125 -33.14 -2.54 5.27
N ALA A 126 -32.16 -3.10 4.57
CA ALA A 126 -31.41 -4.25 5.09
C ALA A 126 -30.51 -3.91 6.29
N LEU A 127 -30.07 -2.66 6.43
CA LEU A 127 -29.12 -2.25 7.47
C LEU A 127 -29.66 -2.50 8.89
N ASP A 128 -30.87 -2.04 9.20
CA ASP A 128 -31.52 -2.24 10.50
C ASP A 128 -31.60 -3.74 10.85
N THR A 129 -31.89 -4.55 9.83
CA THR A 129 -32.06 -5.99 10.01
C THR A 129 -30.72 -6.72 10.19
N LEU A 130 -29.67 -6.24 9.52
CA LEU A 130 -28.29 -6.71 9.74
C LEU A 130 -27.78 -6.32 11.12
N VAL A 131 -28.15 -5.14 11.62
CA VAL A 131 -27.82 -4.67 12.97
C VAL A 131 -28.48 -5.56 14.02
N ILE A 132 -29.77 -5.88 13.87
CA ILE A 132 -30.46 -6.88 14.73
C ILE A 132 -29.74 -8.24 14.70
N CYS A 133 -29.20 -8.66 13.54
CA CYS A 133 -28.43 -9.90 13.44
C CYS A 133 -27.10 -9.88 14.20
N LEU A 134 -26.50 -8.72 14.46
CA LEU A 134 -25.30 -8.61 15.30
C LEU A 134 -25.61 -8.87 16.79
N GLU A 135 -26.86 -8.71 17.20
CA GLU A 135 -27.33 -9.00 18.57
C GLU A 135 -27.73 -10.47 18.77
N ASP A 136 -27.77 -11.28 17.71
CA ASP A 136 -28.20 -12.69 17.76
C ASP A 136 -27.24 -13.55 18.59
N PHE A 137 -27.74 -14.55 19.32
CA PHE A 137 -26.89 -15.43 20.13
C PHE A 137 -25.98 -16.36 19.31
N ASP A 138 -26.29 -16.63 18.04
CA ASP A 138 -25.46 -17.50 17.19
C ASP A 138 -24.32 -16.71 16.53
N PRO A 139 -23.04 -17.02 16.83
CA PRO A 139 -21.89 -16.28 16.29
C PRO A 139 -21.81 -16.31 14.76
N GLY A 140 -22.34 -17.34 14.12
CA GLY A 140 -22.37 -17.42 12.66
C GLY A 140 -23.37 -16.45 12.03
N VAL A 141 -24.43 -16.08 12.74
CA VAL A 141 -25.36 -15.02 12.30
C VAL A 141 -24.66 -13.67 12.39
N LYS A 142 -24.01 -13.38 13.52
CA LYS A 142 -23.17 -12.18 13.70
C LYS A 142 -22.09 -12.08 12.64
N GLU A 143 -21.43 -13.21 12.32
CA GLU A 143 -20.37 -13.25 11.30
C GLU A 143 -20.92 -12.90 9.92
N ALA A 144 -22.04 -13.52 9.52
CA ALA A 144 -22.66 -13.25 8.23
C ALA A 144 -23.12 -11.78 8.11
N ALA A 145 -23.68 -11.23 9.18
CA ALA A 145 -24.13 -9.84 9.22
C ALA A 145 -22.96 -8.84 9.18
N SER A 146 -21.92 -9.07 10.00
CA SER A 146 -20.69 -8.27 10.00
C SER A 146 -20.05 -8.22 8.61
N TRP A 147 -20.08 -9.36 7.91
CA TRP A 147 -19.50 -9.46 6.57
C TRP A 147 -20.32 -8.68 5.53
N ALA A 148 -21.65 -8.76 5.59
CA ALA A 148 -22.52 -7.98 4.72
C ALA A 148 -22.33 -6.47 4.95
N LEU A 149 -22.30 -6.02 6.21
CA LEU A 149 -22.08 -4.63 6.58
C LEU A 149 -20.73 -4.10 6.08
N GLY A 150 -19.64 -4.87 6.26
CA GLY A 150 -18.33 -4.50 5.73
C GLY A 150 -18.34 -4.37 4.19
N TYR A 151 -19.06 -5.25 3.49
CA TYR A 151 -19.16 -5.21 2.03
C TYR A 151 -20.00 -4.05 1.50
N ILE A 152 -20.92 -3.52 2.30
CA ILE A 152 -21.64 -2.28 2.01
C ILE A 152 -20.70 -1.09 2.25
N ALA A 153 -20.10 -1.01 3.44
CA ALA A 153 -19.26 0.11 3.87
C ALA A 153 -18.04 0.34 2.98
N ARG A 154 -17.45 -0.72 2.41
CA ARG A 154 -16.15 -0.66 1.72
C ARG A 154 -16.09 0.20 0.45
N HIS A 155 -17.22 0.61 -0.11
CA HIS A 155 -17.26 1.21 -1.45
C HIS A 155 -17.00 2.70 -1.44
N ASN A 156 -17.70 3.46 -0.59
CA ASN A 156 -17.59 4.91 -0.51
C ASN A 156 -17.99 5.45 0.87
N SER A 157 -17.77 6.75 1.08
CA SER A 157 -18.10 7.44 2.32
C SER A 157 -19.58 7.40 2.65
N GLU A 158 -20.47 7.52 1.66
CA GLU A 158 -21.91 7.59 1.87
C GLU A 158 -22.47 6.26 2.40
N LEU A 159 -22.08 5.13 1.80
CA LEU A 159 -22.49 3.80 2.22
C LEU A 159 -21.86 3.43 3.58
N SER A 160 -20.62 3.85 3.82
CA SER A 160 -20.00 3.69 5.13
C SER A 160 -20.73 4.50 6.21
N GLN A 161 -21.14 5.74 5.90
CA GLN A 161 -21.93 6.56 6.80
C GLN A 161 -23.29 5.94 7.08
N ALA A 162 -23.96 5.36 6.07
CA ALA A 162 -25.23 4.65 6.29
C ALA A 162 -25.08 3.47 7.27
N VAL A 163 -23.98 2.71 7.19
CA VAL A 163 -23.67 1.63 8.15
C VAL A 163 -23.43 2.18 9.56
N VAL A 164 -22.79 3.35 9.68
CA VAL A 164 -22.61 4.05 10.97
C VAL A 164 -23.94 4.52 11.54
N ASP A 165 -24.76 5.18 10.73
CA ASP A 165 -26.05 5.75 11.13
C ASP A 165 -27.05 4.67 11.56
N ALA A 166 -26.94 3.47 11.00
CA ALA A 166 -27.71 2.29 11.43
C ALA A 166 -27.28 1.75 12.82
N GLY A 167 -26.22 2.28 13.43
CA GLY A 167 -25.76 1.85 14.76
C GLY A 167 -24.92 0.57 14.76
N ALA A 168 -24.32 0.19 13.63
CA ALA A 168 -23.56 -1.06 13.54
C ALA A 168 -22.23 -1.05 14.32
N ILE A 169 -21.60 0.11 14.50
CA ILE A 169 -20.21 0.19 14.98
C ILE A 169 -20.03 -0.37 16.40
N PRO A 170 -20.83 0.02 17.42
CA PRO A 170 -20.68 -0.54 18.76
C PRO A 170 -20.85 -2.06 18.78
N LEU A 171 -21.80 -2.60 17.99
CA LEU A 171 -22.04 -4.04 17.89
C LEU A 171 -20.89 -4.78 17.20
N LEU A 172 -20.27 -4.19 16.17
CA LEU A 172 -19.06 -4.73 15.55
C LEU A 172 -17.88 -4.76 16.54
N VAL A 173 -17.75 -3.76 17.41
CA VAL A 173 -16.75 -3.75 18.49
C VAL A 173 -17.02 -4.87 19.51
N LEU A 174 -18.28 -5.13 19.86
CA LEU A 174 -18.65 -6.29 20.69
C LEU A 174 -18.31 -7.61 19.98
N CYS A 175 -18.56 -7.73 18.68
CA CYS A 175 -18.23 -8.93 17.91
C CYS A 175 -16.73 -9.27 17.91
N ILE A 176 -15.84 -8.29 18.03
CA ILE A 176 -14.38 -8.52 18.12
C ILE A 176 -13.99 -9.16 19.46
N GLN A 177 -14.81 -9.00 20.50
CA GLN A 177 -14.53 -9.51 21.84
C GLN A 177 -15.00 -10.96 22.02
N GLU A 178 -15.95 -11.41 21.21
CA GLU A 178 -16.50 -12.79 21.21
C GLU A 178 -15.41 -13.86 20.98
N PRO A 179 -15.53 -15.09 21.49
CA PRO A 179 -14.47 -16.09 21.42
C PRO A 179 -14.18 -16.62 20.00
N GLU A 180 -15.12 -16.49 19.06
CA GLU A 180 -15.00 -17.05 17.71
C GLU A 180 -14.04 -16.25 16.83
N ILE A 181 -12.88 -16.83 16.54
CA ILE A 181 -11.84 -16.22 15.67
C ILE A 181 -12.39 -15.81 14.29
N ALA A 182 -13.31 -16.59 13.71
CA ALA A 182 -13.93 -16.25 12.43
C ALA A 182 -14.72 -14.93 12.52
N LEU A 183 -15.54 -14.77 13.55
CA LEU A 183 -16.28 -13.55 13.83
C LEU A 183 -15.34 -12.36 14.06
N ARG A 184 -14.30 -12.53 14.89
CA ARG A 184 -13.31 -11.46 15.15
C ARG A 184 -12.65 -10.94 13.87
N ARG A 185 -12.25 -11.85 12.98
CA ARG A 185 -11.62 -11.49 11.70
C ARG A 185 -12.55 -10.64 10.85
N ILE A 186 -13.81 -11.05 10.73
CA ILE A 186 -14.79 -10.37 9.89
C ILE A 186 -15.18 -9.02 10.51
N ALA A 187 -15.40 -8.96 11.82
CA ALA A 187 -15.72 -7.73 12.51
C ALA A 187 -14.56 -6.71 12.41
N ALA A 188 -13.31 -7.14 12.61
CA ALA A 188 -12.14 -6.28 12.39
C ALA A 188 -12.02 -5.82 10.93
N SER A 189 -12.32 -6.68 9.96
CA SER A 189 -12.36 -6.29 8.54
C SER A 189 -13.45 -5.26 8.26
N ALA A 190 -14.64 -5.40 8.85
CA ALA A 190 -15.74 -4.46 8.68
C ALA A 190 -15.41 -3.08 9.29
N LEU A 191 -14.82 -3.04 10.48
CA LEU A 191 -14.32 -1.79 11.07
C LEU A 191 -13.22 -1.16 10.21
N SER A 192 -12.34 -1.97 9.61
CA SER A 192 -11.33 -1.49 8.65
C SER A 192 -11.97 -0.86 7.40
N ASP A 193 -13.02 -1.49 6.86
CA ASP A 193 -13.75 -1.01 5.69
C ASP A 193 -14.52 0.28 5.98
N VAL A 194 -15.07 0.46 7.19
CA VAL A 194 -15.67 1.74 7.61
C VAL A 194 -14.60 2.83 7.76
N SER A 195 -13.52 2.52 8.50
CA SER A 195 -12.52 3.50 8.89
C SER A 195 -11.75 4.07 7.71
N LYS A 196 -11.74 3.44 6.53
CA LYS A 196 -10.87 3.87 5.42
C LYS A 196 -11.36 5.11 4.67
N HIS A 197 -12.60 5.57 4.85
CA HIS A 197 -13.19 6.55 3.95
C HIS A 197 -13.00 8.01 4.37
N SER A 198 -13.13 8.34 5.66
CA SER A 198 -12.95 9.71 6.15
C SER A 198 -12.45 9.74 7.61
N PRO A 199 -11.87 10.86 8.08
CA PRO A 199 -11.51 11.04 9.48
C PRO A 199 -12.70 10.92 10.43
N GLU A 200 -13.89 11.40 10.06
CA GLU A 200 -15.10 11.34 10.90
C GLU A 200 -15.59 9.89 11.10
N LEU A 201 -15.54 9.08 10.05
CA LEU A 201 -15.87 7.65 10.11
C LEU A 201 -14.87 6.89 10.96
N ALA A 202 -13.57 7.18 10.80
CA ALA A 202 -12.53 6.62 11.65
C ALA A 202 -12.71 7.04 13.11
N GLN A 203 -13.02 8.32 13.37
CA GLN A 203 -13.29 8.83 14.72
C GLN A 203 -14.48 8.11 15.35
N THR A 204 -15.55 7.86 14.61
CA THR A 204 -16.71 7.11 15.13
C THR A 204 -16.34 5.69 15.57
N VAL A 205 -15.44 5.02 14.83
CA VAL A 205 -14.90 3.70 15.22
C VAL A 205 -14.04 3.80 16.48
N VAL A 206 -13.27 4.88 16.63
CA VAL A 206 -12.46 5.15 17.83
C VAL A 206 -13.34 5.44 19.04
N ASP A 207 -14.36 6.28 18.90
CA ASP A 207 -15.30 6.66 19.95
C ASP A 207 -16.09 5.45 20.49
N ALA A 208 -16.30 4.44 19.64
CA ALA A 208 -16.87 3.15 20.05
C ALA A 208 -15.90 2.24 20.82
N GLY A 209 -14.67 2.69 21.10
CA GLY A 209 -13.66 1.95 21.88
C GLY A 209 -12.89 0.89 21.09
N ALA A 210 -12.91 0.92 19.76
CA ALA A 210 -12.34 -0.15 18.93
C ALA A 210 -10.81 -0.31 19.09
N ILE A 211 -10.05 0.77 19.29
CA ILE A 211 -8.58 0.73 19.32
C ILE A 211 -8.07 -0.23 20.40
N ALA A 212 -8.58 -0.12 21.63
CA ALA A 212 -8.11 -0.92 22.76
C ALA A 212 -8.29 -2.43 22.49
N HIS A 213 -9.46 -2.82 21.97
CA HIS A 213 -9.75 -4.21 21.63
C HIS A 213 -8.92 -4.69 20.43
N LEU A 214 -8.79 -3.87 19.38
CA LEU A 214 -7.95 -4.19 18.23
C LEU A 214 -6.48 -4.39 18.64
N ALA A 215 -5.90 -3.48 19.43
CA ALA A 215 -4.53 -3.59 19.90
C ALA A 215 -4.28 -4.91 20.67
N GLN A 216 -5.20 -5.32 21.54
CA GLN A 216 -5.12 -6.60 22.25
C GLN A 216 -5.17 -7.80 21.30
N MET A 217 -5.94 -7.72 20.21
CA MET A 217 -6.08 -8.84 19.27
C MET A 217 -4.81 -9.12 18.44
N ILE A 218 -3.84 -8.19 18.37
CA ILE A 218 -2.56 -8.42 17.68
C ILE A 218 -1.77 -9.56 18.34
N LEU A 219 -1.95 -9.75 19.65
CA LEU A 219 -1.29 -10.82 20.43
C LEU A 219 -1.81 -12.22 20.08
N ASN A 220 -2.94 -12.33 19.37
CA ASN A 220 -3.49 -13.62 18.98
C ASN A 220 -2.56 -14.33 17.96
N PRO A 221 -2.31 -15.65 18.09
CA PRO A 221 -1.45 -16.37 17.15
C PRO A 221 -2.03 -16.46 15.72
N ASP A 222 -3.32 -16.19 15.53
CA ASP A 222 -3.95 -16.30 14.23
C ASP A 222 -3.52 -15.21 13.24
N ALA A 223 -2.73 -15.60 12.25
CA ALA A 223 -2.19 -14.68 11.25
C ALA A 223 -3.29 -13.93 10.47
N LYS A 224 -4.41 -14.59 10.15
CA LYS A 224 -5.53 -13.94 9.43
C LYS A 224 -6.18 -12.83 10.27
N LEU A 225 -6.34 -13.03 11.57
CA LEU A 225 -6.83 -12.02 12.49
C LEU A 225 -5.83 -10.87 12.60
N LYS A 226 -4.54 -11.15 12.81
CA LYS A 226 -3.49 -10.11 12.83
C LYS A 226 -3.53 -9.23 11.58
N ARG A 227 -3.67 -9.82 10.39
CA ARG A 227 -3.80 -9.07 9.14
C ARG A 227 -4.95 -8.06 9.20
N GLN A 228 -6.15 -8.48 9.62
CA GLN A 228 -7.32 -7.61 9.66
C GLN A 228 -7.20 -6.52 10.73
N VAL A 229 -6.67 -6.87 11.90
CA VAL A 229 -6.46 -5.93 13.00
C VAL A 229 -5.44 -4.85 12.63
N LEU A 230 -4.28 -5.24 12.10
CA LEU A 230 -3.25 -4.30 11.64
C LEU A 230 -3.78 -3.42 10.50
N SER A 231 -4.61 -3.97 9.60
CA SER A 231 -5.29 -3.21 8.55
C SER A 231 -6.25 -2.17 9.16
N ALA A 232 -7.10 -2.56 10.11
CA ALA A 232 -8.04 -1.66 10.78
C ALA A 232 -7.32 -0.50 11.46
N LEU A 233 -6.29 -0.79 12.28
CA LEU A 233 -5.47 0.24 12.93
C LEU A 233 -4.77 1.15 11.91
N SER A 234 -4.33 0.62 10.76
CA SER A 234 -3.73 1.43 9.70
C SER A 234 -4.75 2.38 9.06
N GLN A 235 -5.99 1.90 8.84
CA GLN A 235 -7.06 2.73 8.26
C GLN A 235 -7.54 3.81 9.22
N ILE A 236 -7.43 3.61 10.53
CA ILE A 236 -7.69 4.63 11.54
C ILE A 236 -6.53 5.65 11.54
N ALA A 237 -5.29 5.16 11.73
CA ALA A 237 -4.11 6.02 11.90
C ALA A 237 -3.82 6.91 10.70
N LYS A 238 -4.21 6.55 9.46
CA LYS A 238 -3.84 7.30 8.25
C LYS A 238 -4.44 8.71 8.12
N HIS A 239 -5.51 9.02 8.85
CA HIS A 239 -6.36 10.18 8.55
C HIS A 239 -5.95 11.48 9.23
N SER A 240 -5.53 11.43 10.50
CA SER A 240 -5.11 12.61 11.25
C SER A 240 -4.02 12.26 12.26
N VAL A 241 -3.37 13.31 12.78
CA VAL A 241 -2.37 13.18 13.84
C VAL A 241 -3.02 12.61 15.10
N ASP A 242 -4.16 13.17 15.52
CA ASP A 242 -4.89 12.74 16.73
C ASP A 242 -5.27 11.25 16.68
N LEU A 243 -5.76 10.76 15.52
CA LEU A 243 -6.08 9.33 15.33
C LEU A 243 -4.83 8.45 15.37
N ALA A 244 -3.71 8.91 14.83
CA ALA A 244 -2.44 8.18 14.93
C ALA A 244 -1.90 8.16 16.37
N GLU A 245 -2.03 9.27 17.10
CA GLU A 245 -1.66 9.37 18.52
C GLU A 245 -2.47 8.39 19.38
N MET A 246 -3.80 8.36 19.22
CA MET A 246 -4.66 7.41 19.94
C MET A 246 -4.29 5.93 19.66
N VAL A 247 -3.87 5.60 18.43
CA VAL A 247 -3.38 4.25 18.11
C VAL A 247 -2.04 3.95 18.80
N VAL A 248 -1.15 4.93 18.91
CA VAL A 248 0.15 4.79 19.59
C VAL A 248 0.00 4.70 21.11
N GLU A 249 -0.93 5.45 21.69
CA GLU A 249 -1.27 5.41 23.13
C GLU A 249 -1.74 4.04 23.59
N ALA A 250 -2.25 3.20 22.68
CA ALA A 250 -2.58 1.80 22.95
C ALA A 250 -1.36 0.85 23.00
N GLU A 251 -0.15 1.40 23.14
CA GLU A 251 1.13 0.68 23.31
C GLU A 251 1.39 -0.40 22.24
N ILE A 252 1.02 -0.13 21.00
CA ILE A 252 1.05 -1.11 19.90
C ILE A 252 2.46 -1.49 19.43
N PHE A 253 3.48 -0.67 19.68
CA PHE A 253 4.79 -0.87 19.05
C PHE A 253 5.45 -2.22 19.38
N PRO A 254 5.61 -2.65 20.65
CA PRO A 254 6.29 -3.92 20.96
C PRO A 254 5.71 -5.13 20.20
N VAL A 255 4.38 -5.22 20.13
CA VAL A 255 3.70 -6.32 19.44
C VAL A 255 3.76 -6.18 17.91
N VAL A 256 3.64 -4.95 17.37
CA VAL A 256 3.75 -4.70 15.93
C VAL A 256 5.17 -4.98 15.43
N LEU A 257 6.20 -4.66 16.21
CA LEU A 257 7.59 -4.99 15.87
C LEU A 257 7.86 -6.49 15.84
N THR A 258 7.14 -7.26 16.67
CA THR A 258 7.18 -8.73 16.59
C THR A 258 6.47 -9.24 15.33
N CYS A 259 5.38 -8.59 14.92
CA CYS A 259 4.66 -8.92 13.68
C CYS A 259 5.51 -8.68 12.41
N LEU A 260 6.51 -7.80 12.45
CA LEU A 260 7.47 -7.62 11.34
C LEU A 260 8.36 -8.85 11.11
N LYS A 261 8.43 -9.77 12.07
CA LYS A 261 9.18 -11.04 12.01
C LYS A 261 8.28 -12.26 11.85
N ASP A 262 6.98 -12.06 11.65
CA ASP A 262 6.01 -13.15 11.50
C ASP A 262 6.31 -14.00 10.25
N SER A 263 5.94 -15.28 10.23
CA SER A 263 6.14 -16.11 9.03
C SER A 263 5.18 -15.74 7.90
N ASP A 264 4.10 -15.04 8.23
CA ASP A 264 3.09 -14.59 7.29
C ASP A 264 3.46 -13.23 6.67
N GLU A 265 3.81 -13.25 5.39
CA GLU A 265 4.21 -12.06 4.63
C GLU A 265 3.15 -10.94 4.62
N TYR A 266 1.85 -11.27 4.72
CA TYR A 266 0.80 -10.25 4.79
C TYR A 266 0.70 -9.63 6.19
N VAL A 267 1.04 -10.38 7.25
CA VAL A 267 1.17 -9.81 8.60
C VAL A 267 2.32 -8.81 8.62
N LYS A 268 3.49 -9.17 8.07
CA LYS A 268 4.63 -8.25 7.93
C LYS A 268 4.24 -6.99 7.15
N LYS A 269 3.59 -7.16 5.99
CA LYS A 269 3.13 -6.04 5.15
C LYS A 269 2.18 -5.10 5.90
N ASN A 270 1.20 -5.64 6.63
CA ASN A 270 0.22 -4.82 7.34
C ASN A 270 0.83 -4.15 8.57
N ALA A 271 1.77 -4.81 9.27
CA ALA A 271 2.54 -4.21 10.35
C ALA A 271 3.40 -3.04 9.85
N ALA A 272 4.10 -3.23 8.74
CA ALA A 272 4.88 -2.16 8.11
C ALA A 272 3.98 -1.02 7.59
N THR A 273 2.76 -1.34 7.13
CA THR A 273 1.77 -0.34 6.72
C THR A 273 1.31 0.51 7.90
N LEU A 274 1.02 -0.09 9.04
CA LEU A 274 0.62 0.63 10.26
C LEU A 274 1.72 1.61 10.69
N ILE A 275 2.96 1.14 10.79
CA ILE A 275 4.09 2.00 11.19
C ILE A 275 4.32 3.12 10.16
N ARG A 276 4.16 2.84 8.86
CA ARG A 276 4.22 3.86 7.80
C ARG A 276 3.15 4.95 7.99
N GLU A 277 1.90 4.56 8.24
CA GLU A 277 0.79 5.52 8.42
C GLU A 277 1.00 6.39 9.66
N ILE A 278 1.65 5.87 10.71
CA ILE A 278 2.01 6.67 11.88
C ILE A 278 3.19 7.61 11.54
N ALA A 279 4.23 7.11 10.87
CA ALA A 279 5.45 7.87 10.57
C ALA A 279 5.22 9.10 9.67
N ARG A 280 4.25 9.06 8.75
CA ARG A 280 4.01 10.15 7.78
C ARG A 280 3.49 11.45 8.39
N HIS A 281 2.96 11.42 9.61
CA HIS A 281 2.23 12.55 10.19
C HIS A 281 3.16 13.62 10.77
N THR A 282 3.91 13.29 11.82
CA THR A 282 4.71 14.27 12.55
C THR A 282 6.11 13.75 12.90
N PRO A 283 7.09 14.66 13.12
CA PRO A 283 8.40 14.28 13.66
C PRO A 283 8.30 13.58 15.02
N GLU A 284 7.36 13.96 15.89
CA GLU A 284 7.17 13.38 17.21
C GLU A 284 6.76 11.91 17.12
N LEU A 285 5.77 11.58 16.28
CA LEU A 285 5.35 10.21 16.02
C LEU A 285 6.48 9.38 15.39
N SER A 286 7.24 9.97 14.46
CA SER A 286 8.43 9.34 13.90
C SER A 286 9.50 9.09 14.96
N GLN A 287 9.69 10.01 15.90
CA GLN A 287 10.63 9.85 17.01
C GLN A 287 10.21 8.72 17.96
N LEU A 288 8.91 8.54 18.22
CA LEU A 288 8.41 7.39 18.99
C LEU A 288 8.73 6.06 18.30
N ILE A 289 8.56 5.98 16.97
CA ILE A 289 8.94 4.80 16.17
C ILE A 289 10.45 4.53 16.28
N VAL A 290 11.29 5.57 16.19
CA VAL A 290 12.75 5.44 16.35
C VAL A 290 13.09 4.93 17.74
N ASN A 291 12.51 5.53 18.79
CA ASN A 291 12.77 5.16 20.19
C ASN A 291 12.35 3.72 20.50
N ALA A 292 11.27 3.24 19.88
CA ALA A 292 10.81 1.86 20.00
C ALA A 292 11.68 0.84 19.23
N GLY A 293 12.67 1.29 18.44
CA GLY A 293 13.49 0.42 17.59
C GLY A 293 12.83 0.04 16.26
N GLY A 294 11.78 0.77 15.84
CA GLY A 294 11.01 0.47 14.64
C GLY A 294 11.78 0.63 13.34
N VAL A 295 12.75 1.54 13.27
CA VAL A 295 13.61 1.72 12.09
C VAL A 295 14.44 0.46 11.82
N ALA A 296 15.14 -0.06 12.83
CA ALA A 296 15.94 -1.28 12.69
C ALA A 296 15.05 -2.50 12.34
N ALA A 297 13.91 -2.65 13.02
CA ALA A 297 12.98 -3.74 12.74
C ALA A 297 12.41 -3.70 11.31
N ILE A 298 12.13 -2.52 10.77
CA ILE A 298 11.69 -2.36 9.38
C ILE A 298 12.82 -2.68 8.40
N ILE A 299 14.06 -2.30 8.69
CA ILE A 299 15.22 -2.63 7.86
C ILE A 299 15.43 -4.14 7.79
N ASP A 300 15.33 -4.84 8.92
CA ASP A 300 15.37 -6.31 8.98
C ASP A 300 14.22 -6.92 8.19
N CYS A 301 13.00 -6.40 8.34
CA CYS A 301 11.81 -6.87 7.64
C CYS A 301 11.98 -6.75 6.12
N ILE A 302 12.36 -5.58 5.60
CA ILE A 302 12.55 -5.40 4.15
C ILE A 302 13.70 -6.26 3.62
N GLY A 303 14.74 -6.51 4.42
CA GLY A 303 15.82 -7.43 4.07
C GLY A 303 15.34 -8.88 3.91
N SER A 304 14.38 -9.31 4.73
CA SER A 304 13.84 -10.68 4.71
C SER A 304 12.79 -10.96 3.64
N CYS A 305 12.21 -9.91 3.05
CA CYS A 305 11.09 -9.99 2.11
C CYS A 305 11.51 -9.63 0.69
N LYS A 306 10.61 -9.77 -0.29
CA LYS A 306 10.73 -9.26 -1.68
C LYS A 306 9.40 -8.73 -2.20
N GLY A 307 9.42 -7.90 -3.24
CA GLY A 307 8.22 -7.39 -3.89
C GLY A 307 7.39 -6.48 -2.99
N ASN A 308 6.07 -6.50 -3.20
CA ASN A 308 5.11 -5.58 -2.58
C ASN A 308 5.07 -5.58 -1.03
N VAL A 309 5.68 -6.56 -0.37
CA VAL A 309 5.81 -6.59 1.10
C VAL A 309 6.82 -5.55 1.59
N ARG A 310 7.87 -5.24 0.79
CA ARG A 310 8.89 -4.23 1.13
C ARG A 310 8.35 -2.81 1.07
N LEU A 311 7.38 -2.54 0.19
CA LEU A 311 6.94 -1.20 -0.17
C LEU A 311 6.56 -0.33 1.05
N PRO A 312 5.72 -0.78 2.00
CA PRO A 312 5.38 0.05 3.15
C PRO A 312 6.59 0.38 4.03
N GLY A 313 7.50 -0.58 4.23
CA GLY A 313 8.73 -0.37 5.00
C GLY A 313 9.70 0.61 4.34
N ILE A 314 9.88 0.51 3.02
CA ILE A 314 10.68 1.47 2.24
C ILE A 314 10.11 2.89 2.40
N MET A 315 8.80 3.05 2.27
CA MET A 315 8.14 4.35 2.42
C MET A 315 8.23 4.87 3.86
N MET A 316 8.11 4.00 4.87
CA MET A 316 8.26 4.37 6.29
C MET A 316 9.61 5.06 6.53
N LEU A 317 10.71 4.45 6.07
CA LEU A 317 12.05 5.04 6.20
C LEU A 317 12.18 6.41 5.53
N GLY A 318 11.54 6.58 4.37
CA GLY A 318 11.50 7.86 3.66
C GLY A 318 10.69 8.93 4.38
N TYR A 319 9.56 8.58 5.01
CA TYR A 319 8.78 9.51 5.82
C TYR A 319 9.52 9.93 7.09
N VAL A 320 10.10 8.98 7.83
CA VAL A 320 10.94 9.29 9.01
C VAL A 320 12.07 10.24 8.62
N ALA A 321 12.82 9.91 7.55
CA ALA A 321 13.91 10.76 7.09
C ALA A 321 13.44 12.12 6.55
N ALA A 322 12.20 12.26 6.08
CA ALA A 322 11.73 13.54 5.56
C ALA A 322 11.56 14.60 6.66
N HIS A 323 11.24 14.21 7.88
CA HIS A 323 10.83 15.15 8.94
C HIS A 323 11.98 16.00 9.50
N SER A 324 13.15 15.42 9.73
CA SER A 324 14.30 16.16 10.31
C SER A 324 15.64 15.51 10.02
N GLU A 325 16.71 16.28 10.19
CA GLU A 325 18.09 15.80 10.06
C GLU A 325 18.38 14.68 11.09
N ASN A 326 17.93 14.85 12.34
CA ASN A 326 18.14 13.85 13.39
C ASN A 326 17.47 12.50 13.07
N LEU A 327 16.24 12.54 12.54
CA LEU A 327 15.51 11.34 12.14
C LEU A 327 16.12 10.68 10.90
N ALA A 328 16.58 11.48 9.92
CA ALA A 328 17.33 10.96 8.77
C ALA A 328 18.65 10.30 9.21
N MET A 329 19.35 10.88 10.18
CA MET A 329 20.56 10.29 10.75
C MET A 329 20.25 8.97 11.48
N ALA A 330 19.14 8.87 12.20
CA ALA A 330 18.71 7.61 12.80
C ALA A 330 18.56 6.49 11.76
N VAL A 331 17.95 6.80 10.60
CA VAL A 331 17.86 5.84 9.47
C VAL A 331 19.24 5.45 8.92
N ILE A 332 20.18 6.39 8.84
CA ILE A 332 21.56 6.10 8.41
C ILE A 332 22.27 5.17 9.41
N ILE A 333 22.22 5.51 10.71
CA ILE A 333 22.89 4.76 11.78
C ILE A 333 22.34 3.33 11.86
N SER A 334 21.03 3.14 11.66
CA SER A 334 20.40 1.81 11.59
C SER A 334 20.70 1.03 10.31
N LYS A 335 21.57 1.51 9.42
CA LYS A 335 21.94 0.90 8.13
C LYS A 335 20.77 0.86 7.12
N GLY A 336 19.89 1.85 7.15
CA GLY A 336 18.78 1.96 6.21
C GLY A 336 19.22 2.25 4.78
N VAL A 337 20.28 3.05 4.59
CA VAL A 337 20.78 3.43 3.26
C VAL A 337 21.27 2.22 2.45
N PRO A 338 22.17 1.35 2.95
CA PRO A 338 22.55 0.14 2.22
C PRO A 338 21.36 -0.75 1.86
N GLN A 339 20.42 -0.94 2.79
CA GLN A 339 19.26 -1.79 2.55
C GLN A 339 18.32 -1.20 1.49
N LEU A 340 18.14 0.12 1.47
CA LEU A 340 17.38 0.81 0.42
C LEU A 340 18.09 0.73 -0.94
N ALA A 341 19.42 0.78 -0.97
CA ALA A 341 20.21 0.60 -2.20
C ALA A 341 20.04 -0.81 -2.78
N VAL A 342 19.99 -1.84 -1.93
CA VAL A 342 19.63 -3.20 -2.32
C VAL A 342 18.21 -3.25 -2.91
N CYS A 343 17.23 -2.63 -2.25
CA CYS A 343 15.86 -2.58 -2.76
C CYS A 343 15.75 -1.86 -4.12
N LEU A 344 16.50 -0.77 -4.32
CA LEU A 344 16.54 -0.04 -5.59
C LEU A 344 17.10 -0.88 -6.74
N SER A 345 18.00 -1.82 -6.43
CA SER A 345 18.76 -2.58 -7.42
C SER A 345 18.16 -3.96 -7.72
N GLU A 346 17.64 -4.66 -6.70
CA GLU A 346 17.15 -6.04 -6.81
C GLU A 346 15.67 -6.16 -7.16
N GLU A 347 14.85 -5.16 -6.81
CA GLU A 347 13.40 -5.27 -7.02
C GLU A 347 13.06 -5.18 -8.51
N PRO A 348 12.18 -6.04 -9.05
CA PRO A 348 11.82 -5.97 -10.47
C PRO A 348 10.81 -4.88 -10.76
N GLU A 349 9.89 -4.59 -9.83
CA GLU A 349 8.82 -3.64 -10.08
C GLU A 349 9.23 -2.18 -9.86
N ASP A 350 8.99 -1.36 -10.88
CA ASP A 350 9.37 0.05 -10.88
C ASP A 350 8.75 0.86 -9.76
N HIS A 351 7.51 0.59 -9.34
CA HIS A 351 6.89 1.35 -8.24
C HIS A 351 7.63 1.14 -6.90
N ILE A 352 8.28 0.00 -6.72
CA ILE A 352 9.09 -0.30 -5.53
C ILE A 352 10.44 0.42 -5.63
N LYS A 353 11.10 0.37 -6.79
CA LYS A 353 12.31 1.16 -7.07
C LYS A 353 12.05 2.65 -6.89
N ALA A 354 10.90 3.14 -7.34
CA ALA A 354 10.51 4.55 -7.27
C ALA A 354 10.36 5.00 -5.81
N ALA A 355 9.75 4.15 -4.97
CA ALA A 355 9.69 4.38 -3.53
C ALA A 355 11.08 4.37 -2.88
N ALA A 356 11.96 3.43 -3.25
CA ALA A 356 13.33 3.36 -2.73
C ALA A 356 14.16 4.60 -3.12
N ALA A 357 14.08 5.01 -4.39
CA ALA A 357 14.70 6.24 -4.89
C ALA A 357 14.23 7.47 -4.13
N TRP A 358 12.92 7.60 -3.90
CA TRP A 358 12.35 8.68 -3.12
C TRP A 358 12.87 8.67 -1.67
N SER A 359 12.85 7.53 -0.98
CA SER A 359 13.34 7.42 0.39
C SER A 359 14.82 7.79 0.51
N LEU A 360 15.68 7.32 -0.40
CA LEU A 360 17.09 7.70 -0.48
C LEU A 360 17.27 9.20 -0.72
N GLY A 361 16.43 9.79 -1.56
CA GLY A 361 16.37 11.23 -1.80
C GLY A 361 15.95 12.03 -0.57
N GLN A 362 15.08 11.49 0.30
CA GLN A 362 14.72 12.14 1.57
C GLN A 362 15.83 12.08 2.60
N ILE A 363 16.59 10.99 2.64
CA ILE A 363 17.74 10.86 3.53
C ILE A 363 18.83 11.86 3.12
N GLY A 364 19.23 11.88 1.84
CA GLY A 364 20.39 12.67 1.39
C GLY A 364 20.16 14.18 1.20
N ARG A 365 18.95 14.71 1.41
CA ARG A 365 18.62 16.13 1.12
C ARG A 365 19.03 17.13 2.21
N HIS A 366 19.39 16.66 3.40
CA HIS A 366 19.57 17.51 4.59
C HIS A 366 20.95 18.18 4.61
N THR A 367 21.97 17.43 4.99
CA THR A 367 23.35 17.93 5.19
C THR A 367 24.36 17.18 4.31
N PRO A 368 25.60 17.70 4.16
CA PRO A 368 26.65 16.99 3.45
C PRO A 368 26.98 15.61 4.02
N GLU A 369 26.82 15.41 5.32
CA GLU A 369 27.02 14.10 5.97
C GLU A 369 25.98 13.08 5.49
N HIS A 370 24.71 13.48 5.44
CA HIS A 370 23.63 12.63 4.91
C HIS A 370 23.85 12.28 3.45
N ALA A 371 24.16 13.29 2.62
CA ALA A 371 24.43 13.09 1.20
C ALA A 371 25.64 12.17 0.98
N ARG A 372 26.69 12.33 1.79
CA ARG A 372 27.87 11.45 1.78
C ARG A 372 27.49 10.02 2.13
N ALA A 373 26.65 9.79 3.15
CA ALA A 373 26.21 8.46 3.53
C ALA A 373 25.48 7.75 2.37
N VAL A 374 24.60 8.46 1.66
CA VAL A 374 23.91 7.93 0.47
C VAL A 374 24.88 7.70 -0.70
N ALA A 375 25.82 8.62 -0.92
CA ALA A 375 26.77 8.53 -2.02
C ALA A 375 27.74 7.33 -1.87
N ILE A 376 28.19 7.03 -0.64
CA ILE A 376 29.08 5.89 -0.35
C ILE A 376 28.41 4.54 -0.64
N ALA A 377 27.07 4.47 -0.58
CA ALA A 377 26.33 3.26 -0.92
C ALA A 377 26.17 3.03 -2.43
N SER A 378 26.93 3.74 -3.28
CA SER A 378 26.90 3.64 -4.75
C SER A 378 25.52 3.81 -5.38
N VAL A 379 24.66 4.59 -4.72
CA VAL A 379 23.27 4.83 -5.15
C VAL A 379 23.20 5.80 -6.35
N LEU A 380 24.11 6.77 -6.44
CA LEU A 380 24.01 7.83 -7.44
C LEU A 380 24.09 7.32 -8.90
N PRO A 381 25.01 6.42 -9.27
CA PRO A 381 25.03 5.86 -10.63
C PRO A 381 23.76 5.08 -10.96
N VAL A 382 23.22 4.33 -10.00
CA VAL A 382 21.98 3.57 -10.17
C VAL A 382 20.79 4.50 -10.37
N LEU A 383 20.69 5.58 -9.59
CA LEU A 383 19.62 6.56 -9.81
C LEU A 383 19.77 7.27 -11.17
N LEU A 384 21.00 7.52 -11.63
CA LEU A 384 21.25 8.13 -12.94
C LEU A 384 20.83 7.21 -14.07
N SER A 385 21.18 5.92 -14.00
CA SER A 385 20.76 4.94 -15.01
C SER A 385 19.25 4.79 -15.06
N LEU A 386 18.58 4.67 -13.91
CA LEU A 386 17.11 4.58 -13.85
C LEU A 386 16.41 5.85 -14.35
N TYR A 387 17.01 7.02 -14.15
CA TYR A 387 16.50 8.27 -14.72
C TYR A 387 16.61 8.31 -16.25
N MET A 388 17.71 7.78 -16.81
CA MET A 388 17.99 7.83 -18.25
C MET A 388 17.39 6.65 -19.03
N ALA A 389 17.05 5.56 -18.36
CA ALA A 389 16.51 4.34 -18.95
C ALA A 389 15.11 4.56 -19.52
N THR A 390 14.96 4.34 -20.83
CA THR A 390 13.66 4.47 -21.54
C THR A 390 12.63 3.45 -21.12
N GLU A 391 13.07 2.31 -20.61
CA GLU A 391 12.26 1.22 -20.10
C GLU A 391 11.71 1.47 -18.69
N SER A 392 12.29 2.44 -17.96
CA SER A 392 11.79 2.84 -16.64
C SER A 392 10.49 3.63 -16.78
N SER A 393 9.53 3.35 -15.91
CA SER A 393 8.28 4.10 -15.80
C SER A 393 8.52 5.58 -15.51
N GLU A 394 7.58 6.43 -15.93
CA GLU A 394 7.65 7.88 -15.72
C GLU A 394 7.79 8.24 -14.23
N ASP A 395 7.03 7.58 -13.35
CA ASP A 395 7.12 7.83 -11.89
C ASP A 395 8.51 7.50 -11.34
N LEU A 396 9.12 6.39 -11.78
CA LEU A 396 10.49 6.02 -11.40
C LEU A 396 11.50 7.06 -11.88
N GLN A 397 11.43 7.46 -13.15
CA GLN A 397 12.34 8.47 -13.71
C GLN A 397 12.23 9.80 -12.95
N VAL A 398 11.00 10.26 -12.65
CA VAL A 398 10.75 11.51 -11.92
C VAL A 398 11.31 11.44 -10.51
N LYS A 399 11.06 10.34 -9.77
CA LYS A 399 11.57 10.17 -8.40
C LYS A 399 13.08 10.00 -8.37
N ALA A 400 13.67 9.24 -9.30
CA ALA A 400 15.11 9.06 -9.43
C ALA A 400 15.81 10.40 -9.72
N LYS A 401 15.31 11.18 -10.68
CA LYS A 401 15.80 12.53 -10.98
C LYS A 401 15.72 13.46 -9.77
N LYS A 402 14.59 13.46 -9.06
CA LYS A 402 14.41 14.32 -7.87
C LYS A 402 15.36 13.91 -6.74
N ALA A 403 15.51 12.61 -6.50
CA ALA A 403 16.44 12.07 -5.52
C ALA A 403 17.89 12.47 -5.85
N LEU A 404 18.34 12.29 -7.10
CA LEU A 404 19.65 12.74 -7.57
C LEU A 404 19.87 14.22 -7.26
N LYS A 405 18.95 15.09 -7.67
CA LYS A 405 19.10 16.54 -7.44
C LYS A 405 19.22 16.87 -5.96
N ASN A 406 18.37 16.28 -5.12
CA ASN A 406 18.39 16.51 -3.68
C ASN A 406 19.73 16.09 -3.05
N ILE A 407 20.23 14.90 -3.41
CA ILE A 407 21.48 14.37 -2.87
C ILE A 407 22.68 15.19 -3.39
N LEU A 408 22.75 15.41 -4.71
CA LEU A 408 23.84 16.14 -5.36
C LEU A 408 23.97 17.59 -4.88
N GLN A 409 22.88 18.25 -4.50
CA GLN A 409 22.94 19.61 -3.96
C GLN A 409 23.68 19.70 -2.62
N LYS A 410 23.75 18.60 -1.87
CA LYS A 410 24.41 18.52 -0.57
C LYS A 410 25.71 17.70 -0.58
N CYS A 411 25.92 16.86 -1.60
CA CYS A 411 27.07 15.96 -1.65
C CYS A 411 28.38 16.71 -1.90
N THR A 412 29.28 16.70 -0.91
CA THR A 412 30.66 17.21 -1.04
C THR A 412 31.68 16.08 -1.24
N HIS A 413 31.23 14.82 -1.34
CA HIS A 413 32.09 13.66 -1.50
C HIS A 413 32.46 13.42 -2.97
N LEU A 414 33.49 14.13 -3.44
CA LEU A 414 33.90 14.15 -4.84
C LEU A 414 34.15 12.77 -5.50
N PRO A 415 34.77 11.77 -4.83
CA PRO A 415 34.99 10.45 -5.44
C PRO A 415 33.70 9.77 -5.92
N ALA A 416 32.57 9.99 -5.24
CA ALA A 416 31.28 9.43 -5.66
C ALA A 416 30.59 10.27 -6.76
N LEU A 417 31.01 11.51 -6.96
CA LEU A 417 30.48 12.41 -7.99
C LEU A 417 31.19 12.26 -9.33
N GLU A 418 32.47 11.90 -9.29
CA GLU A 418 33.33 11.81 -10.46
C GLU A 418 32.81 10.85 -11.56
N PRO A 419 32.33 9.62 -11.26
CA PRO A 419 31.77 8.76 -12.31
C PRO A 419 30.59 9.40 -13.05
N LEU A 420 29.78 10.19 -12.34
CA LEU A 420 28.60 10.84 -12.92
C LEU A 420 28.97 11.99 -13.87
N LEU A 421 30.18 12.55 -13.78
CA LEU A 421 30.64 13.64 -14.65
C LEU A 421 30.67 13.21 -16.13
N HIS A 422 30.86 11.92 -16.38
CA HIS A 422 30.97 11.36 -17.73
C HIS A 422 29.62 11.09 -18.38
N ASP A 423 28.65 10.62 -17.58
CA ASP A 423 27.39 10.07 -18.09
C ASP A 423 26.19 11.03 -17.89
N ALA A 424 26.30 12.00 -16.98
CA ALA A 424 25.15 12.80 -16.58
C ALA A 424 24.68 13.77 -17.69
N PRO A 425 23.36 13.86 -17.95
CA PRO A 425 22.82 14.84 -18.88
C PRO A 425 22.95 16.27 -18.34
N PRO A 426 22.90 17.31 -19.19
CA PRO A 426 23.21 18.70 -18.82
C PRO A 426 22.42 19.22 -17.60
N ASN A 427 21.16 18.80 -17.45
CA ASN A 427 20.29 19.20 -16.35
C ASN A 427 20.69 18.63 -14.98
N ILE A 428 21.43 17.51 -14.95
CA ILE A 428 22.03 16.91 -13.76
C ILE A 428 23.49 17.38 -13.60
N LEU A 429 24.22 17.48 -14.71
CA LEU A 429 25.63 17.85 -14.76
C LEU A 429 25.94 19.16 -14.02
N LYS A 430 25.06 20.17 -14.14
CA LYS A 430 25.20 21.44 -13.40
C LYS A 430 25.26 21.27 -11.88
N HIS A 431 24.58 20.27 -11.33
CA HIS A 431 24.60 19.99 -9.90
C HIS A 431 25.91 19.31 -9.49
N ILE A 432 26.48 18.45 -10.34
CA ILE A 432 27.75 17.76 -10.12
C ILE A 432 28.90 18.78 -10.18
N VAL A 433 29.01 19.52 -11.29
CA VAL A 433 30.06 20.53 -11.52
C VAL A 433 30.00 21.61 -10.44
N GLY A 434 28.79 22.02 -10.04
CA GLY A 434 28.60 22.98 -8.95
C GLY A 434 29.07 22.51 -7.57
N GLN A 435 29.25 21.21 -7.32
CA GLN A 435 29.90 20.74 -6.08
C GLN A 435 31.41 20.73 -6.20
N PHE A 436 31.95 20.32 -7.36
CA PHE A 436 33.39 20.44 -7.62
C PHE A 436 33.86 21.90 -7.50
N SER A 437 33.09 22.86 -8.04
CA SER A 437 33.43 24.29 -7.94
C SER A 437 33.44 24.83 -6.50
N LYS A 438 32.74 24.18 -5.56
CA LYS A 438 32.72 24.56 -4.14
C LYS A 438 33.85 23.91 -3.34
N VAL A 439 34.21 22.67 -3.65
CA VAL A 439 35.19 21.90 -2.86
C VAL A 439 36.62 22.15 -3.33
N LEU A 440 36.86 22.18 -4.64
CA LEU A 440 38.20 22.31 -5.23
C LEU A 440 38.98 23.57 -4.81
N PRO A 441 38.35 24.75 -4.60
CA PRO A 441 39.08 25.93 -4.12
C PRO A 441 39.76 25.71 -2.75
N HIS A 442 39.19 24.84 -1.92
CA HIS A 442 39.59 24.66 -0.52
C HIS A 442 40.36 23.37 -0.23
N ASP A 443 40.46 22.44 -1.20
CA ASP A 443 41.12 21.14 -1.01
C ASP A 443 42.18 20.87 -2.10
N SER A 444 43.46 21.02 -1.73
CA SER A 444 44.59 20.79 -2.63
C SER A 444 44.77 19.32 -3.04
N LYS A 445 44.40 18.37 -2.18
CA LYS A 445 44.47 16.94 -2.49
C LYS A 445 43.40 16.58 -3.51
N ALA A 446 42.18 17.09 -3.32
CA ALA A 446 41.10 16.95 -4.29
C ALA A 446 41.47 17.55 -5.65
N ARG A 447 42.10 18.73 -5.69
CA ARG A 447 42.57 19.34 -6.94
C ARG A 447 43.51 18.43 -7.71
N ARG A 448 44.52 17.87 -7.02
CA ARG A 448 45.46 16.93 -7.63
C ARG A 448 44.75 15.69 -8.16
N LEU A 449 43.87 15.10 -7.35
CA LEU A 449 43.13 13.89 -7.74
C LEU A 449 42.30 14.15 -8.99
N PHE A 450 41.54 15.24 -9.02
CA PHE A 450 40.65 15.63 -10.12
C PHE A 450 41.35 15.84 -11.46
N VAL A 451 42.64 16.24 -11.43
CA VAL A 451 43.46 16.31 -12.65
C VAL A 451 43.91 14.91 -13.06
N THR A 452 44.45 14.13 -12.12
CA THR A 452 45.01 12.81 -12.41
C THR A 452 43.98 11.77 -12.84
N SER A 453 42.74 11.91 -12.40
CA SER A 453 41.61 11.05 -12.77
C SER A 453 40.98 11.43 -14.12
N GLY A 454 41.37 12.57 -14.70
CA GLY A 454 40.79 13.09 -15.94
C GLY A 454 39.53 13.94 -15.76
N GLY A 455 39.13 14.25 -14.53
CA GLY A 455 37.98 15.11 -14.22
C GLY A 455 38.12 16.52 -14.82
N LEU A 456 39.30 17.14 -14.72
CA LEU A 456 39.55 18.48 -15.31
C LEU A 456 39.42 18.46 -16.84
N LYS A 457 39.94 17.41 -17.50
CA LYS A 457 39.77 17.21 -18.94
C LYS A 457 38.29 17.15 -19.30
N LYS A 458 37.52 16.35 -18.54
CA LYS A 458 36.10 16.21 -18.81
C LYS A 458 35.36 17.54 -18.64
N VAL A 459 35.73 18.36 -17.64
CA VAL A 459 35.17 19.70 -17.47
C VAL A 459 35.43 20.61 -18.67
N GLN A 460 36.62 20.55 -19.29
CA GLN A 460 36.90 21.34 -20.50
C GLN A 460 36.08 20.90 -21.72
N GLU A 461 35.65 19.64 -21.77
CA GLU A 461 34.81 19.11 -22.85
C GLU A 461 33.33 19.53 -22.72
N ILE A 462 32.91 20.07 -21.56
CA ILE A 462 31.53 20.47 -21.31
C ILE A 462 31.20 21.74 -22.09
N LYS A 463 30.25 21.64 -23.02
CA LYS A 463 29.67 22.81 -23.69
C LYS A 463 28.62 23.44 -22.78
N ALA A 464 28.88 24.66 -22.31
CA ALA A 464 27.94 25.44 -21.52
C ALA A 464 27.56 26.73 -22.26
N ASP A 465 26.29 27.13 -22.15
CA ASP A 465 25.82 28.38 -22.74
C ASP A 465 26.46 29.58 -22.04
N ALA A 466 26.81 30.61 -22.80
CA ALA A 466 27.40 31.83 -22.27
C ALA A 466 26.47 32.48 -21.22
N GLY A 467 27.01 32.80 -20.04
CA GLY A 467 26.25 33.36 -18.92
C GLY A 467 25.42 32.36 -18.12
N SER A 468 25.50 31.06 -18.42
CA SER A 468 24.84 30.03 -17.60
C SER A 468 25.58 29.78 -16.28
N LEU A 469 24.84 29.35 -15.24
CA LEU A 469 25.43 28.90 -13.97
C LEU A 469 26.46 27.78 -14.16
N LEU A 470 26.27 26.92 -15.17
CA LEU A 470 27.22 25.85 -15.49
C LEU A 470 28.57 26.45 -15.94
N GLN A 471 28.54 27.48 -16.80
CA GLN A 471 29.76 28.18 -17.22
C GLN A 471 30.46 28.86 -16.03
N GLU A 472 29.72 29.48 -15.11
CA GLU A 472 30.30 30.07 -13.90
C GLU A 472 31.01 29.04 -13.02
N TYR A 473 30.42 27.85 -12.86
CA TYR A 473 31.06 26.76 -12.13
C TYR A 473 32.32 26.25 -12.83
N ILE A 474 32.29 26.09 -14.16
CA ILE A 474 33.48 25.72 -14.95
C ILE A 474 34.59 26.76 -14.77
N ASN A 475 34.27 28.05 -14.87
CA ASN A 475 35.24 29.13 -14.67
C ASN A 475 35.85 29.08 -13.25
N THR A 476 35.04 28.83 -12.23
CA THR A 476 35.50 28.69 -10.84
C THR A 476 36.46 27.50 -10.69
N ILE A 477 36.15 26.37 -11.32
CA ILE A 477 37.03 25.20 -11.34
C ILE A 477 38.34 25.53 -12.07
N ASN A 478 38.27 26.19 -13.23
CA ASN A 478 39.47 26.56 -14.01
C ASN A 478 40.40 27.48 -13.20
N ASN A 479 39.84 28.42 -12.45
CA ASN A 479 40.61 29.32 -11.56
C ASN A 479 41.30 28.60 -10.39
N CYS A 480 41.01 27.32 -10.16
CA CYS A 480 41.72 26.50 -9.17
C CYS A 480 43.06 25.97 -9.70
N TYR A 481 43.37 26.15 -10.99
CA TYR A 481 44.54 25.59 -11.66
C TYR A 481 45.33 26.68 -12.41
N PRO A 482 46.66 26.55 -12.52
CA PRO A 482 47.46 27.37 -13.42
C PRO A 482 46.97 27.29 -14.86
N GLU A 483 47.09 28.40 -15.59
CA GLU A 483 46.60 28.51 -16.97
C GLU A 483 47.19 27.44 -17.89
N GLU A 484 48.46 27.07 -17.70
CA GLU A 484 49.14 26.03 -18.47
C GLU A 484 48.47 24.67 -18.32
N ILE A 485 48.02 24.34 -17.10
CA ILE A 485 47.31 23.07 -16.82
C ILE A 485 45.94 23.09 -17.50
N VAL A 486 45.21 24.20 -17.40
CA VAL A 486 43.88 24.33 -18.04
C VAL A 486 44.01 24.23 -19.57
N ARG A 487 45.00 24.92 -20.15
CA ARG A 487 45.30 24.86 -21.59
C ARG A 487 45.67 23.45 -22.04
N TYR A 488 46.51 22.75 -21.27
CA TYR A 488 46.91 21.37 -21.58
C TYR A 488 45.71 20.42 -21.78
N TYR A 489 44.65 20.61 -21.00
CA TYR A 489 43.44 19.79 -21.06
C TYR A 489 42.31 20.38 -21.94
N SER A 490 42.52 21.55 -22.54
CA SER A 490 41.52 22.19 -23.40
C SER A 490 41.40 21.45 -24.75
N PRO A 491 40.17 21.28 -25.30
CA PRO A 491 39.97 20.65 -26.60
C PRO A 491 40.81 21.33 -27.71
N GLY A 492 41.48 20.53 -28.54
CA GLY A 492 42.32 21.01 -29.65
C GLY A 492 43.74 21.45 -29.27
N TYR A 493 44.10 21.48 -27.98
CA TYR A 493 45.45 21.91 -27.57
C TYR A 493 46.57 21.00 -28.07
N SER A 494 46.35 19.68 -28.09
CA SER A 494 47.33 18.73 -28.64
C SER A 494 47.56 18.93 -30.13
N GLU A 495 46.51 19.25 -30.89
CA GLU A 495 46.59 19.53 -32.33
C GLU A 495 47.39 20.81 -32.58
N ALA A 496 47.08 21.88 -31.84
CA ALA A 496 47.82 23.14 -31.91
C ALA A 496 49.30 22.99 -31.51
N LEU A 497 49.62 22.09 -30.58
CA LEU A 497 51.01 21.76 -30.24
C LEU A 497 51.71 21.02 -31.38
N LEU A 498 51.04 20.07 -32.03
CA LEU A 498 51.61 19.34 -33.17
C LEU A 498 51.87 20.29 -34.35
N GLU A 499 50.94 21.20 -34.67
CA GLU A 499 51.16 22.23 -35.68
C GLU A 499 52.38 23.11 -35.35
N ARG A 500 52.59 23.45 -34.07
CA ARG A 500 53.78 24.22 -33.67
C ARG A 500 55.08 23.44 -33.84
N VAL A 501 55.05 22.12 -33.62
CA VAL A 501 56.21 21.24 -33.85
C VAL A 501 56.52 21.15 -35.34
N GLU A 502 55.50 20.98 -36.19
CA GLU A 502 55.67 20.97 -37.65
C GLU A 502 56.27 22.27 -38.19
N ASN A 503 55.92 23.40 -37.57
CA ASN A 503 56.45 24.71 -37.93
C ASN A 503 57.78 25.08 -37.23
N TYR A 504 58.29 24.22 -36.33
CA TYR A 504 59.51 24.51 -35.57
C TYR A 504 60.76 24.21 -36.39
N HIS A 505 61.60 25.23 -36.57
CA HIS A 505 62.88 25.11 -37.26
C HIS A 505 63.99 25.01 -36.19
N PRO A 506 64.60 23.83 -35.99
CA PRO A 506 65.68 23.70 -35.01
C PRO A 506 66.88 24.56 -35.42
N VAL A 507 67.36 25.38 -34.49
CA VAL A 507 68.65 26.06 -34.63
C VAL A 507 69.72 25.02 -34.31
N LEU A 508 70.32 24.45 -35.34
CA LEU A 508 71.42 23.47 -35.24
C LEU A 508 72.75 24.15 -34.92
#